data_AF-A0A3R9VB36-F1
#
_entry.id   AF-A0A3R9VB36-F1
#
_cell.length_a   1.000
_cell.length_b   1.000
_cell.length_c   1.000
_cell.angle_alpha   90.00
_cell.angle_beta   90.00
_cell.angle_gamma   90.00
#
_symmetry.space_group_name_H-M   'P 1'
#
loop_
_entity.id
_entity.type
_entity.pdbx_description
1 polymer ?
#
loop_
_entity_poly.entity_id
_entity_poly.type
_entity_poly.pdbx_seq_one_letter_code
_entity_poly.pdbx_strand_id
1 'polypeptide(L)'
;MPVSTLLNEHELMRDTKFAARVRAAFIREARVVLEEDPATPGNPLRVALARQVLNPGDWTTPGLAPVIATDSEVAAAAATGSTGTAESAQAAVTDDLILSAVRRAWNVTAGVSPSPAP
;
A
#
# COMPACT_ATOMS: atom_id res chain seq x y z
N MET A 1 10.87 -18.60 -9.31
CA MET A 1 10.38 -17.35 -8.69
C MET A 1 11.35 -17.01 -7.57
N PRO A 2 12.05 -15.87 -7.60
CA PRO A 2 12.87 -15.46 -6.46
C PRO A 2 11.96 -15.35 -5.22
N VAL A 3 12.38 -15.98 -4.14
CA VAL A 3 11.66 -15.92 -2.86
C VAL A 3 11.94 -14.54 -2.28
N SER A 4 10.90 -13.71 -2.09
CA SER A 4 11.07 -12.46 -1.33
C SER A 4 11.61 -12.80 0.05
N THR A 5 12.59 -12.02 0.52
CA THR A 5 13.14 -12.18 1.85
C THR A 5 12.59 -11.08 2.76
N LEU A 6 12.40 -11.38 4.04
CA LEU A 6 12.07 -10.37 5.06
C LEU A 6 13.06 -9.20 5.05
N LEU A 7 14.30 -9.45 4.61
CA LEU A 7 15.31 -8.41 4.42
C LEU A 7 14.92 -7.43 3.30
N ASN A 8 14.45 -7.90 2.15
CA ASN A 8 14.01 -7.02 1.05
C ASN A 8 12.79 -6.17 1.45
N GLU A 9 11.85 -6.77 2.18
CA GLU A 9 10.69 -6.05 2.73
C GLU A 9 11.12 -4.98 3.72
N HIS A 10 12.05 -5.31 4.63
CA HIS A 10 12.63 -4.37 5.59
C HIS A 10 13.37 -3.20 4.92
N GLU A 11 14.16 -3.47 3.88
CA GLU A 11 14.86 -2.43 3.13
C GLU A 11 13.88 -1.47 2.44
N LEU A 12 12.83 -1.99 1.81
CA LEU A 12 11.74 -1.20 1.24
C LEU A 12 11.04 -0.32 2.28
N MET A 13 10.75 -0.85 3.46
CA MET A 13 10.10 -0.11 4.54
C MET A 13 10.92 1.08 5.04
N ARG A 14 12.25 1.02 4.92
CA ARG A 14 13.16 2.09 5.32
C ARG A 14 13.39 3.13 4.23
N ASP A 15 12.99 2.84 2.99
CA ASP A 15 13.16 3.75 1.87
C ASP A 15 12.10 4.87 1.87
N THR A 16 12.58 6.11 1.93
CA THR A 16 11.70 7.28 2.00
C THR A 16 11.03 7.59 0.66
N LYS A 17 11.65 7.22 -0.48
CA LYS A 17 11.04 7.41 -1.80
C LYS A 17 9.85 6.46 -1.98
N PHE A 18 10.01 5.20 -1.59
CA PHE A 18 8.95 4.20 -1.58
C PHE A 18 7.80 4.64 -0.67
N ALA A 19 8.09 5.07 0.56
CA ALA A 19 7.06 5.58 1.47
C ALA A 19 6.29 6.77 0.88
N ALA A 20 6.98 7.70 0.21
CA ALA A 20 6.34 8.83 -0.47
C ALA A 20 5.43 8.40 -1.64
N ARG A 21 5.85 7.40 -2.44
CA ARG A 21 5.05 6.83 -3.54
C ARG A 21 3.81 6.10 -3.03
N VAL A 22 3.96 5.31 -1.97
CA VAL A 22 2.84 4.65 -1.28
C VAL A 22 1.84 5.68 -0.79
N ARG A 23 2.31 6.77 -0.16
CA ARG A 23 1.44 7.86 0.29
C ARG A 23 0.67 8.49 -0.87
N ALA A 24 1.33 8.78 -1.99
CA ALA A 24 0.66 9.32 -3.17
C ALA A 24 -0.42 8.37 -3.71
N ALA A 25 -0.15 7.06 -3.72
CA ALA A 25 -1.12 6.04 -4.13
C ALA A 25 -2.33 5.96 -3.17
N PHE A 26 -2.12 6.01 -1.85
CA PHE A 26 -3.21 6.07 -0.87
C PHE A 26 -4.06 7.33 -1.02
N ILE A 27 -3.45 8.50 -1.25
CA ILE A 27 -4.18 9.75 -1.50
C ILE A 27 -5.03 9.65 -2.77
N ARG A 28 -4.48 9.03 -3.83
CA ARG A 28 -5.21 8.81 -5.08
C ARG A 28 -6.41 7.89 -4.87
N GLU A 29 -6.23 6.77 -4.20
CA GLU A 29 -7.32 5.83 -3.91
C GLU A 29 -8.38 6.43 -2.98
N ALA A 30 -7.97 7.22 -1.98
CA ALA A 30 -8.89 7.93 -1.09
C ALA A 30 -9.89 8.81 -1.86
N ARG A 31 -9.44 9.50 -2.92
CA ARG A 31 -10.33 10.32 -3.76
C ARG A 31 -11.36 9.47 -4.52
N VAL A 32 -10.93 8.33 -5.05
CA VAL A 32 -11.83 7.38 -5.72
C VAL A 32 -12.88 6.86 -4.74
N VAL A 33 -12.47 6.45 -3.54
CA VAL A 33 -13.36 5.91 -2.50
C VAL A 33 -14.38 6.94 -1.99
N LEU A 34 -14.03 8.23 -1.97
CA LEU A 34 -14.99 9.29 -1.61
C LEU A 34 -16.11 9.49 -2.64
N GLU A 35 -15.90 9.03 -3.87
CA GLU A 35 -16.86 9.10 -4.97
C GLU A 35 -17.61 7.77 -5.18
N GLU A 36 -17.31 6.73 -4.39
CA GLU A 36 -17.98 5.43 -4.47
C GLU A 36 -19.46 5.50 -4.07
N ASP A 37 -20.27 4.63 -4.69
CA ASP A 37 -21.67 4.44 -4.31
C ASP A 37 -21.77 4.09 -2.81
N PRO A 38 -22.58 4.81 -2.01
CA PRO A 38 -22.84 4.48 -0.61
C PRO A 38 -23.36 3.05 -0.37
N ALA A 39 -23.95 2.41 -1.38
CA ALA A 39 -24.38 1.01 -1.33
C ALA A 39 -23.21 0.01 -1.41
N THR A 40 -21.98 0.47 -1.69
CA THR A 40 -20.79 -0.39 -1.73
C THR A 40 -20.56 -1.05 -0.37
N PRO A 41 -20.30 -2.37 -0.30
CA PRO A 41 -20.03 -3.05 0.96
C PRO A 41 -18.88 -2.41 1.75
N GLY A 42 -19.12 -2.14 3.04
CA GLY A 42 -18.13 -1.52 3.92
C GLY A 42 -17.86 -0.04 3.64
N ASN A 43 -18.66 0.63 2.80
CA ASN A 43 -18.48 2.04 2.43
C ASN A 43 -18.22 2.98 3.63
N PRO A 44 -18.96 2.92 4.76
CA PRO A 44 -18.70 3.81 5.89
C PRO A 44 -17.26 3.72 6.43
N LEU A 45 -16.70 2.51 6.51
CA LEU A 45 -15.33 2.27 6.96
C LEU A 45 -14.30 2.68 5.90
N ARG A 46 -14.55 2.36 4.63
CA ARG A 46 -13.70 2.76 3.51
C ARG A 46 -13.58 4.29 3.42
N VAL A 47 -14.70 5.00 3.54
CA VAL A 47 -14.77 6.47 3.53
C VAL A 47 -14.11 7.07 4.78
N ALA A 48 -14.24 6.45 5.95
CA ALA A 48 -13.55 6.89 7.15
C ALA A 48 -12.02 6.85 6.97
N LEU A 49 -11.47 5.77 6.41
CA LEU A 49 -10.07 5.68 6.04
C LEU A 49 -9.68 6.74 5.02
N ALA A 50 -10.49 6.96 3.97
CA ALA A 50 -10.21 7.98 2.96
C ALA A 50 -10.06 9.38 3.58
N ARG A 51 -10.95 9.75 4.50
CA ARG A 51 -10.89 11.02 5.23
C ARG A 51 -9.64 11.10 6.11
N GLN A 52 -9.27 10.01 6.77
CA GLN A 52 -8.05 9.96 7.59
C GLN A 52 -6.78 10.14 6.75
N VAL A 53 -6.70 9.48 5.58
CA VAL A 53 -5.55 9.58 4.65
C VAL A 53 -5.39 10.99 4.10
N LEU A 54 -6.49 11.70 3.84
CA LEU A 54 -6.47 13.06 3.29
C LEU A 54 -6.23 14.14 4.36
N ASN A 55 -6.38 13.82 5.64
CA ASN A 55 -6.06 14.75 6.70
C ASN A 55 -4.54 15.00 6.79
N PRO A 56 -4.10 16.25 6.96
CA PRO A 56 -2.70 16.54 7.26
C PRO A 56 -2.30 15.82 8.55
N GLY A 57 -1.41 14.85 8.43
CA GLY A 57 -0.85 14.07 9.54
C GLY A 57 0.68 14.13 9.50
N ASP A 58 1.31 13.69 10.58
CA ASP A 58 2.76 13.50 10.58
C ASP A 58 3.08 12.18 9.86
N TRP A 59 3.53 12.30 8.61
CA TRP A 59 3.91 11.18 7.76
C TRP A 59 5.44 10.95 7.75
N THR A 60 6.14 11.43 8.78
CA THR A 60 7.58 11.15 8.97
C THR A 60 7.85 9.70 9.40
N THR A 61 6.88 9.05 10.03
CA THR A 61 6.83 7.59 10.24
C THR A 61 6.39 6.87 8.96
N PRO A 62 6.86 5.63 8.68
CA PRO A 62 6.60 4.92 7.42
C PRO A 62 5.10 4.64 7.14
N GLY A 63 4.21 4.96 8.06
CA GLY A 63 2.76 5.00 7.84
C GLY A 63 2.23 3.67 7.33
N LEU A 64 1.65 3.68 6.14
CA LEU A 64 1.09 2.51 5.47
C LEU A 64 2.09 1.80 4.52
N ALA A 65 3.33 2.28 4.41
CA ALA A 65 4.36 1.67 3.57
C ALA A 65 4.67 0.20 3.94
N PRO A 66 4.70 -0.21 5.22
CA PRO A 66 4.92 -1.61 5.57
C PRO A 66 3.82 -2.56 5.05
N VAL A 67 2.58 -2.09 5.02
CA VAL A 67 1.45 -2.87 4.47
C VAL A 67 1.65 -3.13 2.98
N ILE A 68 2.21 -2.17 2.25
CA ILE A 68 2.47 -2.33 0.81
C ILE A 68 3.78 -3.07 0.53
N ALA A 69 4.80 -2.89 1.36
CA ALA A 69 6.06 -3.63 1.23
C ALA A 69 5.88 -5.15 1.41
N THR A 70 4.89 -5.56 2.20
CA THR A 70 4.54 -6.98 2.45
C THR A 70 3.55 -7.56 1.45
N ASP A 71 3.05 -6.76 0.50
CA ASP A 71 2.26 -7.28 -0.62
C ASP A 71 3.13 -8.22 -1.46
N SER A 72 2.64 -9.43 -1.73
CA SER A 72 3.43 -10.49 -2.36
C SER A 72 3.98 -10.12 -3.73
N GLU A 73 3.26 -9.30 -4.51
CA GLU A 73 3.71 -8.89 -5.83
C GLU A 73 4.77 -7.78 -5.73
N VAL A 74 4.57 -6.82 -4.82
CA VAL A 74 5.55 -5.77 -4.51
C VAL A 74 6.85 -6.37 -3.99
N ALA A 75 6.74 -7.28 -3.02
CA ALA A 75 7.86 -7.99 -2.41
C ALA A 75 8.64 -8.82 -3.45
N ALA A 76 7.94 -9.53 -4.34
CA ALA A 76 8.57 -10.28 -5.42
C ALA A 76 9.26 -9.39 -6.47
N ALA A 77 8.65 -8.26 -6.85
CA ALA A 77 9.25 -7.30 -7.77
C ALA A 77 10.54 -6.70 -7.18
N ALA A 78 10.49 -6.30 -5.92
CA ALA A 78 11.63 -5.79 -5.18
C ALA A 78 12.75 -6.82 -5.05
N ALA A 79 12.42 -8.08 -4.73
CA ALA A 79 13.39 -9.15 -4.64
C ALA A 79 14.08 -9.47 -5.99
N THR A 80 13.38 -9.27 -7.11
CA THR A 80 13.91 -9.52 -8.45
C THR A 80 14.89 -8.43 -8.88
N GLY A 81 14.65 -7.16 -8.54
CA GLY A 81 15.51 -6.04 -8.93
C GLY A 81 16.49 -5.56 -7.85
N SER A 82 16.42 -6.10 -6.63
CA SER A 82 17.32 -5.74 -5.54
C SER A 82 18.75 -6.23 -5.81
N THR A 83 19.70 -5.32 -5.68
CA THR A 83 21.14 -5.62 -5.63
C THR A 83 21.68 -5.56 -4.19
N GLY A 84 20.80 -5.64 -3.20
CA GLY A 84 21.13 -5.57 -1.77
C GLY A 84 21.03 -4.16 -1.17
N THR A 85 20.38 -3.22 -1.86
CA THR A 85 20.13 -1.86 -1.35
C THR A 85 18.64 -1.51 -1.41
N ALA A 86 18.17 -0.69 -0.47
CA ALA A 86 16.79 -0.19 -0.48
C ALA A 86 16.43 0.56 -1.78
N GLU A 87 17.37 1.33 -2.35
CA GLU A 87 17.16 2.08 -3.60
C GLU A 87 17.00 1.15 -4.82
N SER A 88 17.79 0.08 -4.93
CA SER A 88 17.63 -0.88 -6.03
C SER A 88 16.31 -1.66 -5.92
N ALA A 89 15.92 -2.05 -4.70
CA ALA A 89 14.65 -2.71 -4.43
C ALA A 89 13.45 -1.81 -4.77
N GLN A 90 13.46 -0.54 -4.33
CA GLN A 90 12.42 0.44 -4.65
C GLN A 90 12.31 0.69 -6.16
N ALA A 91 13.43 0.77 -6.87
CA ALA A 91 13.45 1.12 -8.30
C ALA A 91 12.79 0.05 -9.16
N ALA A 92 12.83 -1.21 -8.70
CA ALA A 92 12.19 -2.34 -9.35
C ALA A 92 10.66 -2.37 -9.18
N VAL A 93 10.13 -1.68 -8.16
CA VAL A 93 8.69 -1.59 -7.89
C VAL A 93 8.09 -0.44 -8.68
N THR A 94 7.13 -0.72 -9.57
CA THR A 94 6.45 0.30 -10.40
C THR A 94 5.30 0.99 -9.66
N ASP A 95 4.90 2.17 -10.12
CA ASP A 95 3.78 2.91 -9.52
C ASP A 95 2.43 2.19 -9.70
N ASP A 96 2.23 1.51 -10.83
CA ASP A 96 1.03 0.71 -11.08
C ASP A 96 0.93 -0.49 -10.11
N LEU A 97 2.08 -1.08 -9.76
CA LEU A 97 2.14 -2.16 -8.79
C LEU A 97 1.79 -1.65 -7.39
N ILE A 98 2.34 -0.50 -7.00
CA ILE A 98 1.99 0.17 -5.72
C ILE A 98 0.50 0.50 -5.68
N LEU A 99 -0.06 1.07 -6.74
CA LEU A 99 -1.48 1.41 -6.82
C LEU A 99 -2.37 0.17 -6.69
N SER A 100 -1.98 -0.92 -7.36
CA SER A 100 -2.71 -2.20 -7.30
C SER A 100 -2.65 -2.81 -5.90
N ALA A 101 -1.47 -2.78 -5.25
CA ALA A 101 -1.31 -3.22 -3.88
C ALA A 101 -2.14 -2.37 -2.89
N VAL A 102 -2.17 -1.05 -3.06
CA VAL A 102 -3.01 -0.15 -2.23
C VAL A 102 -4.49 -0.49 -2.36
N ARG A 103 -4.98 -0.73 -3.58
CA ARG A 103 -6.38 -1.14 -3.82
C ARG A 103 -6.73 -2.44 -3.11
N ARG A 104 -5.84 -3.45 -3.16
CA ARG A 104 -6.01 -4.71 -2.45
C ARG A 104 -6.00 -4.51 -0.93
N ALA A 105 -5.05 -3.71 -0.44
CA ALA A 105 -4.87 -3.45 0.98
C ALA A 105 -5.97 -2.56 1.57
N TRP A 106 -6.71 -1.80 0.76
CA TRP A 106 -7.65 -0.79 1.24
C TRP A 106 -8.70 -1.34 2.20
N ASN A 107 -9.35 -2.46 1.84
CA ASN A 107 -10.38 -3.08 2.68
C ASN A 107 -9.82 -3.57 4.02
N VAL A 108 -8.68 -4.25 3.99
CA VAL A 108 -8.02 -4.74 5.20
C VAL A 108 -7.60 -3.57 6.09
N THR A 109 -7.04 -2.51 5.50
CA THR A 109 -6.62 -1.30 6.22
C THR A 109 -7.81 -0.55 6.81
N ALA A 110 -8.94 -0.53 6.11
CA ALA A 110 -10.19 0.07 6.58
C ALA A 110 -10.91 -0.79 7.63
N GLY A 111 -10.42 -2.00 7.94
CA GLY A 111 -11.09 -2.94 8.86
C GLY A 111 -12.34 -3.59 8.25
N VAL A 112 -12.50 -3.55 6.93
CA VAL A 112 -13.58 -4.25 6.23
C VAL A 112 -13.19 -5.72 6.12
N SER A 113 -13.87 -6.56 6.90
CA SER A 113 -13.73 -8.01 6.80
C SER A 113 -14.46 -8.53 5.56
N PRO A 114 -13.92 -9.52 4.84
CA PRO A 114 -14.69 -10.19 3.79
C PRO A 114 -15.94 -10.79 4.43
N SER A 115 -17.12 -10.49 3.88
CA SER A 115 -18.34 -11.17 4.31
C SER A 115 -18.12 -12.68 4.15
N PRO A 116 -18.46 -13.52 5.14
CA PRO A 116 -18.52 -14.95 4.89
C PRO A 116 -19.46 -15.17 3.70
N ALA A 117 -19.01 -15.95 2.71
CA ALA A 117 -19.86 -16.37 1.61
C ALA A 117 -21.09 -17.11 2.17
N PRO A 118 -22.28 -16.95 1.57
CA PRO A 118 -23.50 -17.65 2.00
C PRO A 118 -23.36 -19.17 1.92
#